data_AF-A0AAI9AJ18-F1
#
_entry.id   AF-A0AAI9AJ18-F1
#
_cell.length_a   1.000
_cell.length_b   1.000
_cell.length_c   1.000
_cell.angle_alpha   90.00
_cell.angle_beta   90.00
_cell.angle_gamma   90.00
#
_symmetry.space_group_name_H-M   'P 1'
#
loop_
_entity.id
_entity.type
_entity.pdbx_description
1 polymer ?
#
loop_
_entity_poly.entity_id
_entity_poly.type
_entity_poly.pdbx_seq_one_letter_code
_entity_poly.pdbx_strand_id
1 'polypeptide(L)'
;MTLKIYQKLLKRVANIVKGFDLEDIKIEENLFKTKEEKELYEAIKKAKEFKNIEKKLDYLISLKPLIDKFFDNVLVNVEDEKIRNNRKSLIASIYKEFLDIADIKEISL
;
A
#
# COMPACT_ATOMS: atom_id res chain seq x y z
N MET A 1 -5.62 -15.42 -14.84
CA MET A 1 -4.19 -15.39 -14.42
C MET A 1 -3.89 -14.28 -13.39
N THR A 2 -4.80 -13.33 -13.17
CA THR A 2 -4.61 -12.10 -12.38
C THR A 2 -4.71 -12.29 -10.85
N LEU A 3 -5.53 -13.24 -10.36
CA LEU A 3 -5.82 -13.39 -8.93
C LEU A 3 -4.64 -13.94 -8.10
N LYS A 4 -3.86 -14.88 -8.64
CA LYS A 4 -2.74 -15.53 -7.91
C LYS A 4 -1.54 -14.59 -7.69
N ILE A 5 -1.27 -13.72 -8.67
CA ILE A 5 -0.19 -12.74 -8.60
C ILE A 5 -0.45 -11.74 -7.46
N TYR A 6 -1.72 -11.35 -7.35
CA TYR A 6 -2.21 -10.42 -6.38
C TYR A 6 -2.18 -10.97 -4.94
N GLN A 7 -2.52 -12.25 -4.75
CA GLN A 7 -2.41 -12.93 -3.46
C GLN A 7 -0.98 -12.92 -2.89
N LYS A 8 0.04 -13.11 -3.74
CA LYS A 8 1.45 -13.08 -3.28
C LYS A 8 1.87 -11.67 -2.84
N LEU A 9 1.45 -10.65 -3.59
CA LEU A 9 1.71 -9.25 -3.25
C LEU A 9 1.05 -8.88 -1.91
N LEU A 10 -0.23 -9.19 -1.75
CA LEU A 10 -0.96 -8.94 -0.50
C LEU A 10 -0.32 -9.65 0.69
N LYS A 11 0.06 -10.93 0.55
CA LYS A 11 0.76 -11.67 1.61
C LYS A 11 2.08 -10.98 2.02
N ARG A 12 2.85 -10.49 1.05
CA ARG A 12 4.09 -9.76 1.34
C ARG A 12 3.81 -8.49 2.14
N VAL A 13 2.89 -7.68 1.65
CA VAL A 13 2.48 -6.42 2.28
C VAL A 13 1.95 -6.68 3.70
N ALA A 14 1.03 -7.63 3.86
CA ALA A 14 0.47 -8.05 5.15
C ALA A 14 1.54 -8.47 6.16
N ASN A 15 2.55 -9.23 5.71
CA ASN A 15 3.64 -9.66 6.59
C ASN A 15 4.50 -8.48 7.08
N ILE A 16 4.73 -7.46 6.25
CA ILE A 16 5.54 -6.29 6.60
C ILE A 16 4.82 -5.40 7.62
N VAL A 17 3.50 -5.30 7.51
CA VAL A 17 2.65 -4.44 8.36
C VAL A 17 1.98 -5.22 9.49
N LYS A 18 2.42 -6.47 9.73
CA LYS A 18 1.90 -7.28 10.84
C LYS A 18 2.19 -6.59 12.17
N GLY A 19 1.14 -6.33 12.95
CA GLY A 19 1.23 -5.60 14.22
C GLY A 19 1.36 -4.08 14.07
N PHE A 20 1.22 -3.54 12.86
CA PHE A 20 1.08 -2.11 12.61
C PHE A 20 -0.38 -1.70 12.85
N ASP A 21 -0.59 -0.53 13.46
CA ASP A 21 -1.93 0.04 13.63
C ASP A 21 -2.42 0.58 12.28
N LEU A 22 -3.40 -0.10 11.69
CA LEU A 22 -3.98 0.29 10.40
C LEU A 22 -5.02 1.42 10.54
N GLU A 23 -5.44 1.76 11.76
CA GLU A 23 -6.37 2.87 12.01
C GLU A 23 -5.65 4.22 12.18
N ASP A 24 -4.40 4.21 12.65
CA ASP A 24 -3.57 5.42 12.81
C ASP A 24 -2.36 5.45 11.86
N ILE A 25 -2.63 5.35 10.56
CA ILE A 25 -1.58 5.43 9.53
C ILE A 25 -1.19 6.89 9.28
N LYS A 26 -0.01 7.28 9.74
CA LYS A 26 0.57 8.61 9.53
C LYS A 26 1.71 8.58 8.51
N ILE A 27 1.57 9.36 7.44
CA ILE A 27 2.58 9.51 6.38
C ILE A 27 3.08 10.95 6.39
N GLU A 28 4.40 11.11 6.47
CA GLU A 28 5.11 12.38 6.51
C GLU A 28 5.90 12.58 5.21
N GLU A 29 5.40 13.46 4.33
CA GLU A 29 5.98 13.66 2.99
C GLU A 29 7.41 14.24 3.01
N ASN A 30 7.71 15.03 4.05
CA ASN A 30 9.04 15.58 4.31
C ASN A 30 10.10 14.51 4.64
N LEU A 31 9.68 13.30 5.02
CA LEU A 31 10.58 12.18 5.31
C LEU A 31 10.90 11.33 4.08
N PHE A 32 10.26 11.56 2.93
CA PHE A 32 10.54 10.80 1.71
C PHE A 32 11.97 10.99 1.23
N LYS A 33 12.67 9.88 0.98
CA LYS A 33 14.07 9.90 0.52
C LYS A 33 14.23 9.58 -0.96
N THR A 34 13.28 8.87 -1.54
CA THR A 34 13.35 8.37 -2.91
C THR A 34 12.18 8.86 -3.75
N LYS A 35 12.31 8.77 -5.08
CA LYS A 35 11.20 9.06 -5.98
C LYS A 35 10.13 7.97 -5.89
N GLU A 36 10.52 6.72 -5.62
CA GLU A 36 9.62 5.57 -5.49
C GLU A 36 8.67 5.74 -4.29
N GLU A 37 9.14 6.29 -3.17
CA GLU A 37 8.29 6.65 -2.02
C GLU A 37 7.21 7.67 -2.43
N LYS A 38 7.60 8.70 -3.17
CA LYS A 38 6.69 9.76 -3.66
C LYS A 38 5.69 9.21 -4.68
N GLU A 39 6.17 8.47 -5.68
CA GLU A 39 5.32 7.87 -6.72
C GLU A 39 4.28 6.94 -6.09
N LEU A 40 4.70 6.11 -5.12
CA LEU A 40 3.80 5.20 -4.41
C LEU A 40 2.73 5.96 -3.63
N TYR A 41 3.14 7.03 -2.94
CA TYR A 41 2.22 7.84 -2.17
C TYR A 41 1.19 8.59 -3.01
N GLU A 42 1.59 9.17 -4.14
CA GLU A 42 0.64 9.78 -5.08
C GLU A 42 -0.32 8.75 -5.67
N ALA A 43 0.16 7.54 -5.94
CA ALA A 43 -0.70 6.45 -6.38
C ALA A 43 -1.74 6.06 -5.32
N ILE A 44 -1.37 6.05 -4.04
CA ILE A 44 -2.28 5.82 -2.90
C ILE A 44 -3.34 6.92 -2.81
N LYS A 45 -2.94 8.20 -2.89
CA LYS A 45 -3.89 9.33 -2.88
C LYS A 45 -4.96 9.15 -3.97
N LYS A 46 -4.50 8.85 -5.19
CA LYS A 46 -5.40 8.60 -6.32
C LYS A 46 -6.32 7.40 -6.11
N ALA A 47 -5.85 6.34 -5.45
CA ALA A 47 -6.71 5.19 -5.10
C ALA A 47 -7.91 5.60 -4.23
N LYS A 48 -7.69 6.52 -3.27
CA LYS A 48 -8.72 7.02 -2.35
C LYS A 48 -9.80 7.86 -3.03
N GLU A 49 -9.51 8.41 -4.21
CA GLU A 49 -10.46 9.23 -4.98
C GLU A 49 -11.50 8.38 -5.74
N PHE A 50 -11.24 7.09 -5.96
CA PHE A 50 -12.17 6.22 -6.67
C PHE A 50 -13.39 5.88 -5.80
N LYS A 51 -14.57 6.36 -6.24
CA LYS A 51 -15.87 6.02 -5.63
C LYS A 51 -16.41 4.66 -6.04
N ASN A 52 -16.07 4.21 -7.25
CA ASN A 52 -16.50 2.90 -7.75
C ASN A 52 -15.48 1.83 -7.35
N ILE A 53 -15.96 0.81 -6.63
CA ILE A 53 -15.13 -0.24 -6.02
C ILE A 53 -14.40 -1.07 -7.08
N GLU A 54 -15.06 -1.40 -8.20
CA GLU A 54 -14.44 -2.18 -9.28
C GLU A 54 -13.28 -1.40 -9.92
N LYS A 55 -13.50 -0.11 -10.22
CA LYS A 55 -12.45 0.77 -10.74
C LYS A 55 -11.31 0.96 -9.74
N LYS A 56 -11.64 1.10 -8.44
CA LYS A 56 -10.64 1.19 -7.38
C LYS A 56 -9.79 -0.08 -7.31
N LEU A 57 -10.43 -1.25 -7.38
CA LEU A 57 -9.75 -2.54 -7.38
C LEU A 57 -8.84 -2.71 -8.61
N ASP A 58 -9.34 -2.42 -9.81
CA ASP A 58 -8.57 -2.48 -11.05
C ASP A 58 -7.35 -1.55 -10.99
N TYR A 59 -7.55 -0.33 -10.50
CA TYR A 59 -6.47 0.63 -10.30
C TYR A 59 -5.43 0.10 -9.30
N LEU A 60 -5.86 -0.38 -8.12
CA LEU A 60 -4.93 -0.91 -7.13
C LEU A 60 -4.17 -2.15 -7.62
N ILE A 61 -4.81 -3.03 -8.42
CA ILE A 61 -4.14 -4.16 -9.08
C ILE A 61 -3.08 -3.64 -10.06
N SER A 62 -3.39 -2.56 -10.80
CA SER A 62 -2.45 -1.94 -11.74
C SER A 62 -1.21 -1.33 -11.06
N LEU A 63 -1.26 -1.07 -9.74
CA LEU A 63 -0.12 -0.56 -8.97
C LEU A 63 0.97 -1.59 -8.72
N LYS A 64 0.75 -2.88 -9.06
CA LYS A 64 1.74 -3.93 -8.81
C LYS A 64 3.17 -3.58 -9.28
N PRO A 65 3.42 -3.13 -10.52
CA PRO A 65 4.77 -2.79 -10.97
C PRO A 65 5.38 -1.64 -10.16
N LEU A 66 4.56 -0.68 -9.72
CA LEU A 66 4.99 0.43 -8.88
C LEU A 66 5.38 -0.05 -7.47
N ILE A 67 4.60 -0.96 -6.89
CA ILE A 67 4.88 -1.55 -5.58
C ILE A 67 6.14 -2.43 -5.64
N ASP A 68 6.30 -3.22 -6.70
CA ASP A 68 7.53 -4.01 -6.91
C ASP A 68 8.75 -3.07 -7.01
N LYS A 69 8.67 -2.01 -7.81
CA LYS A 69 9.73 -1.01 -7.93
C LYS A 69 10.06 -0.34 -6.59
N PHE A 70 9.05 -0.02 -5.78
CA PHE A 70 9.28 0.46 -4.42
C PHE A 70 10.09 -0.55 -3.61
N PHE A 71 9.69 -1.82 -3.62
CA PHE A 71 10.39 -2.85 -2.84
C PHE A 71 11.79 -3.18 -3.35
N ASP A 72 12.05 -3.02 -4.65
CA ASP A 72 13.35 -3.27 -5.26
C ASP A 72 14.34 -2.13 -4.95
N ASN A 73 13.85 -0.91 -4.76
CA ASN A 73 14.69 0.28 -4.59
C ASN A 73 14.66 0.89 -3.18
N VAL A 74 13.70 0.52 -2.34
CA VAL A 74 13.48 1.10 -1.01
C VAL A 74 13.65 0.04 0.07
N LEU A 75 14.75 0.14 0.81
CA LEU A 75 14.97 -0.69 2.00
C LEU A 75 14.04 -0.23 3.12
N VAL A 76 13.05 -1.05 3.50
CA VAL A 76 12.08 -0.67 4.53
C VAL A 76 12.70 -0.66 5.92
N ASN A 77 13.51 -1.67 6.25
CA ASN A 77 14.15 -1.81 7.55
C ASN A 77 15.47 -1.04 7.60
N VAL A 78 15.38 0.28 7.77
CA VAL A 78 16.53 1.17 8.00
C VAL A 78 16.69 1.52 9.48
N GLU A 79 17.87 2.01 9.86
CA GLU A 79 18.19 2.39 11.24
C GLU A 79 17.34 3.57 11.73
N ASP A 80 17.18 4.60 10.90
CA ASP A 80 16.34 5.76 11.21
C ASP A 80 14.87 5.34 11.38
N GLU A 81 14.40 5.42 12.63
CA GLU A 81 13.07 4.97 12.99
C GLU A 81 11.97 5.77 12.32
N LYS A 82 12.17 7.07 12.10
CA LYS A 82 11.17 7.93 11.46
C LYS A 82 11.00 7.54 10.00
N ILE A 83 12.11 7.31 9.29
CA ILE A 83 12.09 6.86 7.89
C ILE A 83 11.48 5.46 7.79
N ARG A 84 11.90 4.53 8.67
CA ARG A 84 11.38 3.17 8.72
C ARG A 84 9.87 3.16 8.96
N ASN A 85 9.39 3.94 9.91
CA ASN A 85 7.97 4.04 10.23
C ASN A 85 7.19 4.67 9.07
N ASN A 86 7.68 5.74 8.46
CA ASN A 86 7.03 6.37 7.30
C ASN A 86 6.92 5.40 6.11
N ARG A 87 7.95 4.60 5.85
CA ARG A 87 7.92 3.55 4.81
C ARG A 87 6.93 2.45 5.14
N LYS A 88 6.84 2.03 6.40
CA LYS A 88 5.81 1.09 6.85
C LYS A 88 4.40 1.68 6.71
N SER A 89 4.20 2.97 6.98
CA SER A 89 2.93 3.67 6.78
C SER A 89 2.49 3.67 5.31
N LEU A 90 3.41 3.87 4.36
CA LEU A 90 3.09 3.74 2.93
C LEU A 90 2.58 2.34 2.57
N ILE A 91 3.27 1.31 3.07
CA ILE A 91 2.91 -0.10 2.83
C ILE A 91 1.58 -0.43 3.50
N ALA A 92 1.37 0.03 4.74
CA ALA A 92 0.14 -0.14 5.50
C ALA A 92 -1.04 0.54 4.81
N SER A 93 -0.84 1.74 4.25
CA SER A 93 -1.93 2.43 3.55
C SER A 93 -2.39 1.63 2.33
N ILE A 94 -1.47 1.06 1.54
CA ILE A 94 -1.85 0.21 0.40
C ILE A 94 -2.59 -1.04 0.88
N TYR A 95 -2.12 -1.65 1.96
CA TYR A 95 -2.79 -2.81 2.52
C TYR A 95 -4.22 -2.49 2.93
N LYS A 96 -4.42 -1.35 3.61
CA LYS A 96 -5.73 -0.88 4.04
C LYS A 96 -6.68 -0.68 2.87
N GLU A 97 -6.25 -0.03 1.78
CA GLU A 97 -7.09 0.14 0.59
C GLU A 97 -7.62 -1.18 0.02
N PHE A 98 -6.85 -2.27 0.17
CA PHE A 98 -7.28 -3.60 -0.25
C PHE A 98 -8.21 -4.29 0.75
N LEU A 99 -7.97 -4.11 2.05
CA LEU A 99 -8.88 -4.59 3.09
C LEU A 99 -10.24 -3.92 3.01
N ASP A 100 -10.27 -2.59 2.84
CA ASP A 100 -11.52 -1.84 2.71
C ASP A 100 -12.39 -2.38 1.57
N ILE A 101 -11.77 -2.78 0.45
CA ILE A 101 -12.50 -3.40 -0.67
C ILE A 101 -13.01 -4.80 -0.31
N ALA A 102 -12.23 -5.59 0.42
CA ALA A 102 -12.65 -6.92 0.86
C ALA A 102 -13.84 -6.83 1.82
N ASP A 103 -13.76 -5.94 2.82
CA ASP A 103 -14.81 -5.73 3.81
C ASP A 103 -16.11 -5.24 3.16
N ILE A 104 -16.05 -4.29 2.22
CA ILE A 104 -17.25 -3.83 1.49
C ILE A 104 -17.88 -4.99 0.70
N LYS A 105 -17.06 -5.87 0.10
CA LYS A 105 -17.58 -7.03 -0.63
C LYS A 105 -18.24 -8.04 0.30
N GLU A 106 -17.71 -8.28 1.51
CA GLU A 106 -18.36 -9.15 2.50
C GLU A 106 -19.71 -8.61 2.97
N ILE A 107 -19.86 -7.28 3.08
CA ILE A 107 -21.13 -6.65 3.48
C ILE A 107 -22.16 -6.61 2.33
N SER A 108 -21.69 -6.57 1.08
CA SER A 108 -22.55 -6.40 -0.11
C SER A 108 -23.01 -7.71 -0.76
N LEU A 109 -22.59 -8.86 -0.22
CA LEU A 109 -22.94 -10.23 -0.67
C LEU A 109 -23.88 -10.90 0.33
#